data_AF-A0A420ZEB0-F1
#
_entry.id   AF-A0A420ZEB0-F1
#
_cell.length_a   1.000
_cell.length_b   1.000
_cell.length_c   1.000
_cell.angle_alpha   90.00
_cell.angle_beta   90.00
_cell.angle_gamma   90.00
#
_symmetry.space_group_name_H-M   'P 1'
#
loop_
_entity.id
_entity.type
_entity.pdbx_description
1 polymer ?
#
loop_
_entity_poly.entity_id
_entity_poly.type
_entity_poly.pdbx_seq_one_letter_code
_entity_poly.pdbx_strand_id
1 'polypeptide(L)'
;MATRKQIAAAKRNIKKAQAKWRKMGSRKRAVAQPQGRGRAKPGSTGKGQYYHITVRPKTEFRSFRIQDVGKKGHIQRVAGRRSSGSWATHKWLISKADARKVGGKLVGKTPAAKKVLKTLASTTKFMIGDKFTAKPRRNVPEREKPTLAQKRAQARNIRKAQAARRGRIK
;
A
#
# COMPACT_ATOMS: atom_id res chain seq x y z
N MET A 1 23.86 -34.09 -36.83
CA MET A 1 24.78 -33.34 -35.92
C MET A 1 24.83 -31.88 -36.32
N ALA A 2 25.01 -30.95 -35.38
CA ALA A 2 25.16 -29.53 -35.69
C ALA A 2 26.53 -29.27 -36.33
N THR A 3 26.56 -28.46 -37.39
CA THR A 3 27.78 -28.09 -38.11
C THR A 3 28.69 -27.19 -37.27
N ARG A 4 30.01 -27.19 -37.56
CA ARG A 4 30.98 -26.28 -36.91
C ARG A 4 30.56 -24.80 -36.98
N LYS A 5 29.95 -24.39 -38.09
CA LYS A 5 29.43 -23.02 -38.30
C LYS A 5 28.26 -22.71 -37.36
N GLN A 6 27.34 -23.67 -37.16
CA GLN A 6 26.23 -23.54 -36.21
C GLN A 6 26.74 -23.47 -34.76
N ILE A 7 27.74 -24.27 -34.38
CA ILE A 7 28.35 -24.23 -33.04
C ILE A 7 29.02 -22.89 -32.77
N ALA A 8 29.77 -22.35 -33.73
CA ALA A 8 30.43 -21.05 -33.61
C ALA A 8 29.42 -19.89 -33.49
N ALA A 9 28.35 -19.94 -34.29
CA ALA A 9 27.26 -18.97 -34.22
C ALA A 9 26.54 -19.02 -32.85
N ALA A 10 26.26 -20.22 -32.34
CA ALA A 10 25.64 -20.41 -31.02
C ALA A 10 26.50 -19.81 -29.90
N LYS A 11 27.82 -20.10 -29.88
CA LYS A 11 28.75 -19.53 -28.89
C LYS A 11 28.78 -18.00 -28.93
N ARG A 12 28.82 -17.40 -30.13
CA ARG A 12 28.78 -15.94 -30.30
C ARG A 12 27.46 -15.34 -29.79
N ASN A 13 26.34 -15.99 -30.06
CA ASN A 13 25.02 -15.53 -29.60
C ASN A 13 24.88 -15.63 -28.08
N ILE A 14 25.39 -16.70 -27.46
CA ILE A 14 25.44 -16.85 -25.99
C ILE A 14 26.25 -15.72 -25.36
N LYS A 15 27.44 -15.41 -25.91
CA LYS A 15 28.30 -14.33 -25.39
C LYS A 15 27.62 -12.96 -25.51
N LYS A 16 26.94 -12.69 -26.63
CA LYS A 16 26.14 -11.47 -26.83
C LYS A 16 24.98 -11.38 -25.83
N ALA A 17 24.27 -12.48 -25.59
CA ALA A 17 23.17 -12.54 -24.63
C ALA A 17 23.66 -12.31 -23.18
N GLN A 18 24.76 -12.94 -22.77
CA GLN A 18 25.39 -12.75 -21.46
C GLN A 18 25.86 -11.31 -21.26
N ALA A 19 26.49 -10.70 -22.27
CA ALA A 19 26.91 -9.30 -22.22
C ALA A 19 25.70 -8.35 -22.03
N LYS A 20 24.61 -8.59 -22.76
CA LYS A 20 23.35 -7.85 -22.60
C LYS A 20 22.74 -8.06 -21.22
N TRP A 21 22.80 -9.28 -20.69
CA TRP A 21 22.30 -9.62 -19.35
C TRP A 21 23.06 -8.89 -18.24
N ARG A 22 24.40 -8.88 -18.31
CA ARG A 22 25.27 -8.19 -17.33
C ARG A 22 25.05 -6.67 -17.35
N LYS A 23 24.82 -6.08 -18.53
CA LYS A 23 24.53 -4.64 -18.69
C LYS A 23 23.11 -4.23 -18.24
N MET A 24 22.18 -5.16 -18.05
CA MET A 24 20.82 -4.82 -17.60
C MET A 24 20.77 -4.57 -16.09
N GLY A 25 20.10 -3.48 -15.69
CA GLY A 25 19.76 -3.23 -14.28
C GLY A 25 18.75 -4.26 -13.73
N SER A 26 18.72 -4.43 -12.41
CA SER A 26 17.89 -5.44 -11.71
C SER A 26 16.42 -5.46 -12.19
N ARG A 27 15.79 -4.29 -12.34
CA ARG A 27 14.42 -4.17 -12.85
C ARG A 27 14.24 -4.63 -14.30
N LYS A 28 15.20 -4.34 -15.18
CA LYS A 28 15.17 -4.79 -16.58
C LYS A 28 15.37 -6.31 -16.67
N ARG A 29 16.27 -6.87 -15.85
CA ARG A 29 16.44 -8.33 -15.72
C ARG A 29 15.16 -9.02 -15.27
N ALA A 30 14.51 -8.52 -14.22
CA ALA A 30 13.27 -9.10 -13.70
C ALA A 30 12.13 -9.12 -14.74
N VAL A 31 12.00 -8.07 -15.57
CA VAL A 31 10.99 -8.02 -16.66
C VAL A 31 11.40 -8.90 -17.85
N ALA A 32 12.69 -9.06 -18.12
CA ALA A 32 13.18 -9.90 -19.21
C ALA A 32 12.99 -11.40 -18.94
N GLN A 33 12.86 -11.82 -17.68
CA GLN A 33 12.57 -13.21 -17.34
C GLN A 33 11.13 -13.59 -17.69
N PRO A 34 10.89 -14.78 -18.26
CA PRO A 34 9.54 -15.28 -18.53
C PRO A 34 8.64 -15.28 -17.29
N GLN A 35 9.21 -15.67 -16.15
CA GLN A 35 8.55 -15.71 -14.84
C GLN A 35 8.12 -14.32 -14.36
N GLY A 36 8.90 -13.27 -14.66
CA GLY A 36 8.56 -11.89 -14.30
C GLY A 36 7.54 -11.23 -15.21
N ARG A 37 7.48 -11.64 -16.50
CA ARG A 37 6.48 -11.20 -17.47
C ARG A 37 5.07 -11.72 -17.16
N GLY A 38 4.96 -12.97 -16.71
CA GLY A 38 3.68 -13.60 -16.36
C GLY A 38 3.11 -13.18 -14.99
N ARG A 39 3.87 -12.43 -14.19
CA ARG A 39 3.43 -12.08 -12.83
C ARG A 39 2.26 -11.10 -12.85
N ALA A 40 1.10 -11.56 -12.40
CA ALA A 40 -0.07 -10.71 -12.21
C ALA A 40 0.19 -9.61 -11.17
N LYS A 41 -0.41 -8.44 -11.38
CA LYS A 41 -0.31 -7.32 -10.43
C LYS A 41 -1.01 -7.70 -9.12
N PRO A 42 -0.47 -7.34 -7.94
CA PRO A 42 -1.13 -7.61 -6.66
C PRO A 42 -2.60 -7.14 -6.66
N GLY A 43 -3.48 -8.03 -6.23
CA GLY A 43 -4.92 -7.81 -6.17
C GLY A 43 -5.67 -7.87 -7.50
N SER A 44 -5.02 -8.05 -8.67
CA SER A 44 -5.77 -8.11 -9.95
C SER A 44 -6.45 -9.45 -10.20
N THR A 45 -5.97 -10.53 -9.59
CA THR A 45 -6.50 -11.88 -9.81
C THR A 45 -7.67 -12.26 -8.89
N GLY A 46 -7.91 -11.51 -7.81
CA GLY A 46 -8.90 -11.89 -6.80
C GLY A 46 -8.44 -13.00 -5.83
N LYS A 47 -7.24 -13.57 -6.03
CA LYS A 47 -6.70 -14.68 -5.24
C LYS A 47 -5.85 -14.22 -4.04
N GLY A 48 -5.77 -12.91 -3.78
CA GLY A 48 -4.97 -12.38 -2.67
C GLY A 48 -5.68 -12.50 -1.32
N GLN A 49 -4.93 -12.31 -0.23
CA GLN A 49 -5.48 -12.32 1.14
C GLN A 49 -6.11 -10.98 1.56
N TYR A 50 -5.90 -9.92 0.77
CA TYR A 50 -6.32 -8.56 1.10
C TYR A 50 -7.13 -7.94 -0.02
N TYR A 51 -8.14 -7.18 0.36
CA TYR A 51 -8.75 -6.17 -0.49
C TYR A 51 -7.90 -4.91 -0.54
N HIS A 52 -7.72 -4.36 -1.73
CA HIS A 52 -6.90 -3.18 -2.00
C HIS A 52 -7.77 -1.97 -2.29
N ILE A 53 -7.85 -1.02 -1.36
CA ILE A 53 -8.64 0.22 -1.53
C ILE A 53 -7.69 1.37 -1.87
N THR A 54 -7.62 1.75 -3.14
CA THR A 54 -6.79 2.88 -3.58
C THR A 54 -7.51 4.19 -3.27
N VAL A 55 -6.84 5.07 -2.53
CA VAL A 55 -7.39 6.39 -2.16
C VAL A 55 -6.72 7.55 -2.87
N ARG A 56 -5.49 7.34 -3.36
CA ARG A 56 -4.72 8.33 -4.14
C ARG A 56 -3.93 7.62 -5.22
N PRO A 57 -3.74 8.21 -6.40
CA PRO A 57 -2.93 7.62 -7.46
C PRO A 57 -1.47 7.45 -7.02
N LYS A 58 -0.79 6.43 -7.57
CA LYS A 58 0.61 6.13 -7.26
C LYS A 58 1.55 7.29 -7.67
N THR A 59 1.19 8.03 -8.71
CA THR A 59 1.96 9.12 -9.31
C THR A 59 2.18 10.31 -8.37
N GLU A 60 1.33 10.49 -7.35
CA GLU A 60 1.53 11.51 -6.31
C GLU A 60 2.72 11.23 -5.38
N PHE A 61 3.35 10.05 -5.47
CA PHE A 61 4.29 9.57 -4.46
C PHE A 61 5.62 9.10 -5.05
N ARG A 62 6.70 9.41 -4.34
CA ARG A 62 8.08 9.01 -4.68
C ARG A 62 8.49 7.69 -4.03
N SER A 63 8.07 7.47 -2.78
CA SER A 63 8.38 6.25 -2.03
C SER A 63 7.19 5.83 -1.17
N PHE A 64 7.16 4.56 -0.78
CA PHE A 64 6.07 3.97 -0.01
C PHE A 64 6.60 3.29 1.25
N ARG A 65 5.77 3.32 2.30
CA ARG A 65 5.94 2.51 3.51
C ARG A 65 4.63 1.80 3.82
N ILE A 66 4.76 0.62 4.42
CA ILE A 66 3.62 -0.20 4.84
C ILE A 66 3.70 -0.29 6.36
N GLN A 67 2.55 -0.14 7.01
CA GLN A 67 2.42 -0.35 8.44
C GLN A 67 1.09 -1.04 8.75
N ASP A 68 1.12 -1.99 9.68
CA ASP A 68 -0.10 -2.53 10.27
C ASP A 68 -0.79 -1.45 11.12
N VAL A 69 -2.11 -1.40 11.04
CA VAL A 69 -2.95 -0.50 11.84
C VAL A 69 -3.83 -1.35 12.73
N GLY A 70 -3.42 -1.47 14.00
CA GLY A 70 -4.03 -2.39 14.95
C GLY A 70 -3.29 -3.73 14.95
N LYS A 71 -4.03 -4.84 14.82
CA LYS A 71 -3.45 -6.18 14.84
C LYS A 71 -2.67 -6.48 13.56
N LYS A 72 -1.51 -7.13 13.71
CA LYS A 72 -0.63 -7.53 12.60
C LYS A 72 -1.39 -8.42 11.61
N GLY A 73 -1.27 -8.12 10.31
CA GLY A 73 -1.85 -8.94 9.23
C GLY A 73 -3.35 -8.74 8.96
N HIS A 74 -4.00 -7.81 9.65
CA HIS A 74 -5.42 -7.52 9.46
C HIS A 74 -5.62 -6.33 8.52
N ILE A 75 -5.19 -5.16 8.97
CA ILE A 75 -5.33 -3.90 8.23
C ILE A 75 -3.96 -3.29 8.07
N GLN A 76 -3.58 -3.00 6.84
CA GLN A 76 -2.35 -2.31 6.55
C GLN A 76 -2.62 -1.00 5.84
N ARG A 77 -1.95 0.05 6.30
CA ARG A 77 -1.86 1.32 5.59
C ARG A 77 -0.66 1.26 4.67
N VAL A 78 -0.85 1.66 3.42
CA VAL A 78 0.25 1.97 2.52
C VAL A 78 0.35 3.48 2.43
N ALA A 79 1.31 4.05 3.15
CA ALA A 79 1.60 5.48 3.11
C ALA A 79 2.63 5.77 2.00
N GLY A 80 2.44 6.87 1.29
CA GLY A 80 3.37 7.37 0.29
C GLY A 80 3.93 8.73 0.71
N ARG A 81 5.22 8.93 0.45
CA ARG A 81 5.89 10.23 0.57
C ARG A 81 5.75 11.01 -0.73
N ARG A 82 5.23 12.22 -0.66
CA ARG A 82 5.07 13.12 -1.81
C ARG A 82 6.37 13.81 -2.18
N SER A 83 6.38 14.49 -3.33
CA SER A 83 7.47 15.39 -3.73
C SER A 83 7.78 16.45 -2.69
N SER A 84 6.76 17.00 -2.02
CA SER A 84 6.92 17.97 -0.93
C SER A 84 7.47 17.40 0.39
N GLY A 85 7.79 16.10 0.45
CA GLY A 85 8.21 15.42 1.68
C GLY A 85 7.05 15.02 2.60
N SER A 86 5.86 15.59 2.42
CA SER A 86 4.66 15.21 3.19
C SER A 86 4.26 13.74 2.96
N TRP A 87 3.70 13.11 4.00
CA TRP A 87 3.19 11.75 3.92
C TRP A 87 1.67 11.74 3.80
N ALA A 88 1.14 10.92 2.89
CA ALA A 88 -0.29 10.68 2.79
C ALA A 88 -0.58 9.21 2.49
N THR A 89 -1.81 8.77 2.73
CA THR A 89 -2.23 7.40 2.40
C THR A 89 -2.38 7.25 0.89
N HIS A 90 -1.72 6.25 0.31
CA HIS A 90 -1.91 5.83 -1.07
C HIS A 90 -3.07 4.83 -1.19
N LYS A 91 -3.05 3.79 -0.35
CA LYS A 91 -4.08 2.75 -0.31
C LYS A 91 -4.18 2.08 1.05
N TRP A 92 -5.33 1.47 1.32
CA TRP A 92 -5.57 0.57 2.44
C TRP A 92 -5.58 -0.89 1.96
N LEU A 93 -5.02 -1.78 2.77
CA LEU A 93 -5.17 -3.23 2.63
C LEU A 93 -6.03 -3.70 3.79
N ILE A 94 -7.13 -4.38 3.49
CA ILE A 94 -8.00 -4.96 4.52
C ILE A 94 -8.08 -6.46 4.24
N SER A 95 -7.73 -7.28 5.22
CA SER A 95 -7.80 -8.74 5.12
C SER A 95 -9.21 -9.19 4.75
N LYS A 96 -9.30 -10.26 3.96
CA LYS A 96 -10.59 -10.91 3.63
C LYS A 96 -11.29 -11.50 4.86
N ALA A 97 -10.54 -11.77 5.93
CA ALA A 97 -11.11 -12.11 7.23
C ALA A 97 -11.90 -10.93 7.83
N ASP A 98 -11.48 -9.69 7.56
CA ASP A 98 -12.02 -8.47 8.16
C ASP A 98 -13.05 -7.74 7.30
N ALA A 99 -13.23 -8.15 6.04
CA ALA A 99 -14.19 -7.53 5.13
C ALA A 99 -14.78 -8.53 4.14
N ARG A 100 -15.88 -8.15 3.47
CA ARG A 100 -16.45 -8.87 2.34
C ARG A 100 -16.92 -7.91 1.25
N LYS A 101 -16.92 -8.36 0.00
CA LYS A 101 -17.54 -7.65 -1.11
C LYS A 101 -19.05 -7.92 -1.11
N VAL A 102 -19.88 -6.89 -1.18
CA VAL A 102 -21.34 -6.96 -1.32
C VAL A 102 -21.77 -5.91 -2.35
N GLY A 103 -22.42 -6.34 -3.43
CA GLY A 103 -22.98 -5.41 -4.44
C GLY A 103 -21.96 -4.38 -4.98
N GLY A 104 -20.74 -4.83 -5.30
CA GLY A 104 -19.67 -3.93 -5.80
C GLY A 104 -19.04 -3.00 -4.76
N LYS A 105 -19.44 -3.09 -3.50
CA LYS A 105 -18.88 -2.33 -2.36
C LYS A 105 -18.15 -3.26 -1.41
N LEU A 106 -17.26 -2.70 -0.60
CA LEU A 106 -16.57 -3.42 0.46
C LEU A 106 -17.21 -3.09 1.81
N VAL A 107 -17.59 -4.13 2.55
CA VAL A 107 -18.24 -4.02 3.86
C VAL A 107 -17.31 -4.63 4.91
N GLY A 108 -17.01 -3.87 5.96
CA GLY A 108 -16.18 -4.34 7.08
C GLY A 108 -16.96 -5.28 8.00
N LYS A 109 -16.37 -6.44 8.32
CA LYS A 109 -16.85 -7.40 9.30
C LYS A 109 -16.46 -6.97 10.71
N THR A 110 -15.21 -6.54 10.90
CA THR A 110 -14.67 -6.16 12.21
C THR A 110 -14.78 -4.65 12.49
N PRO A 111 -14.83 -4.22 13.77
CA PRO A 111 -14.89 -2.80 14.13
C PRO A 111 -13.75 -1.96 13.54
N ALA A 112 -12.55 -2.54 13.47
CA ALA A 112 -11.38 -1.88 12.90
C ALA A 112 -11.56 -1.61 11.40
N ALA A 113 -12.04 -2.60 10.63
CA ALA A 113 -12.29 -2.44 9.20
C ALA A 113 -13.45 -1.45 8.94
N LYS A 114 -14.53 -1.56 9.71
CA LYS A 114 -15.65 -0.60 9.66
C LYS A 114 -15.17 0.83 9.91
N LYS A 115 -14.28 1.03 10.90
CA LYS A 115 -13.69 2.33 11.21
C LYS A 115 -12.90 2.88 10.04
N VAL A 116 -12.02 2.08 9.42
CA VAL A 116 -11.26 2.52 8.24
C VAL A 116 -12.18 2.92 7.10
N LEU A 117 -13.18 2.09 6.77
CA LEU A 117 -14.13 2.39 5.70
C LEU A 117 -14.92 3.67 5.97
N LYS A 118 -15.34 3.91 7.22
CA LYS A 118 -16.04 5.15 7.63
C LYS A 118 -15.17 6.40 7.52
N THR A 119 -13.84 6.29 7.58
CA THR A 119 -12.95 7.46 7.40
C THR A 119 -12.79 7.90 5.94
N LEU A 120 -13.19 7.06 4.98
CA LEU A 120 -13.12 7.39 3.56
C LEU A 120 -14.22 8.41 3.21
N ALA A 121 -13.92 9.38 2.35
CA ALA A 121 -14.89 10.42 1.99
C ALA A 121 -15.90 9.94 0.92
N SER A 122 -15.75 8.72 0.41
CA SER A 122 -16.73 8.10 -0.48
C SER A 122 -16.84 6.61 -0.20
N THR A 123 -17.95 6.01 -0.60
CA THR A 123 -18.09 4.55 -0.65
C THR A 123 -17.05 3.96 -1.60
N THR A 124 -16.60 2.74 -1.29
CA THR A 124 -15.69 1.99 -2.15
C THR A 124 -16.38 1.57 -3.44
N LYS A 125 -15.71 1.79 -4.58
CA LYS A 125 -16.13 1.30 -5.90
C LYS A 125 -15.25 0.12 -6.31
N PHE A 126 -15.85 -1.01 -6.66
CA PHE A 126 -15.14 -2.15 -7.21
C PHE A 126 -14.46 -1.79 -8.53
N MET A 127 -13.26 -2.36 -8.76
CA MET A 127 -12.59 -2.30 -10.06
C MET A 127 -12.41 -3.69 -10.64
N ILE A 128 -11.41 -4.44 -10.16
CA ILE A 128 -11.03 -5.75 -10.69
C ILE A 128 -10.40 -6.59 -9.58
N GLY A 129 -10.70 -7.89 -9.57
CA GLY A 129 -10.17 -8.84 -8.58
C GLY A 129 -10.49 -8.42 -7.15
N ASP A 130 -9.47 -8.02 -6.39
CA ASP A 130 -9.58 -7.53 -5.02
C ASP A 130 -9.42 -6.00 -4.91
N LYS A 131 -9.43 -5.27 -6.04
CA LYS A 131 -9.17 -3.83 -6.07
C LYS A 131 -10.45 -3.01 -6.02
N PHE A 132 -10.38 -1.97 -5.21
CA PHE A 132 -11.40 -0.96 -5.01
C PHE A 132 -10.78 0.44 -5.06
N THR A 133 -11.60 1.45 -5.30
CA THR A 133 -11.22 2.87 -5.19
C THR A 133 -12.16 3.61 -4.26
N ALA A 134 -11.65 4.62 -3.57
CA ALA A 134 -12.45 5.52 -2.75
C ALA A 134 -11.77 6.90 -2.67
N LYS A 135 -12.52 7.94 -2.30
CA LYS A 135 -11.94 9.25 -2.01
C LYS A 135 -11.22 9.23 -0.65
N PRO A 136 -10.06 9.90 -0.53
CA PRO A 136 -9.35 10.00 0.74
C PRO A 136 -10.21 10.76 1.75
N ARG A 137 -9.88 10.63 3.05
CA ARG A 137 -10.57 11.37 4.12
C ARG A 137 -10.70 12.86 3.77
N ARG A 138 -11.85 13.46 4.12
CA ARG A 138 -12.09 14.89 3.88
C ARG A 138 -11.01 15.71 4.59
N ASN A 139 -10.50 16.72 3.90
CA ASN A 139 -9.57 17.66 4.52
C ASN A 139 -10.35 18.55 5.49
N VAL A 140 -9.80 18.76 6.68
CA VAL A 140 -10.36 19.70 7.66
C VAL A 140 -9.58 21.02 7.51
N PRO A 141 -10.24 22.15 7.21
CA PRO A 141 -9.61 23.45 7.12
C PRO A 141 -8.79 23.81 8.37
N GLU A 142 -7.71 24.58 8.21
CA GLU A 142 -6.83 24.93 9.35
C GLU A 142 -7.57 25.74 10.41
N ARG A 143 -8.46 26.65 10.01
CA ARG A 143 -9.31 27.45 10.91
C ARG A 143 -10.24 26.61 11.80
N GLU A 144 -10.57 25.38 11.39
CA GLU A 144 -11.42 24.47 12.16
C GLU A 144 -10.59 23.56 13.08
N LYS A 145 -9.25 23.64 13.01
CA LYS A 145 -8.37 22.97 13.95
C LYS A 145 -8.13 23.86 15.17
N PRO A 146 -8.02 23.29 16.38
CA PRO A 146 -7.99 21.85 16.67
C PRO A 146 -9.39 21.22 16.77
N THR A 147 -9.55 20.06 16.12
CA THR A 147 -10.77 19.23 16.16
C THR A 147 -11.09 18.76 17.58
N LEU A 148 -12.35 18.42 17.86
CA LEU A 148 -12.77 17.89 19.19
C LEU A 148 -11.93 16.68 19.64
N ALA A 149 -11.54 15.82 18.69
CA ALA A 149 -10.65 14.69 18.97
C ALA A 149 -9.23 15.15 19.39
N GLN A 150 -8.70 16.19 18.76
CA GLN A 150 -7.41 16.79 19.14
C GLN A 150 -7.50 17.45 20.52
N LYS A 151 -8.56 18.22 20.79
CA LYS A 151 -8.80 18.82 22.12
C LYS A 151 -8.85 17.76 23.23
N ARG A 152 -9.62 16.68 23.02
CA ARG A 152 -9.69 15.54 23.96
C ARG A 152 -8.36 14.80 24.13
N ALA A 153 -7.56 14.69 23.07
CA ALA A 153 -6.22 14.09 23.16
C ALA A 153 -5.26 14.99 23.93
N GLN A 154 -5.27 16.30 23.65
CA GLN A 154 -4.47 17.30 24.35
C GLN A 154 -4.79 17.30 25.86
N ALA A 155 -6.07 17.38 26.22
CA ALA A 155 -6.50 17.33 27.62
C ALA A 155 -6.02 16.06 28.34
N ARG A 156 -6.13 14.89 27.70
CA ARG A 156 -5.63 13.62 28.26
C ARG A 156 -4.11 13.61 28.43
N ASN A 157 -3.37 14.15 27.47
CA ASN A 157 -1.91 14.24 27.55
C ASN A 157 -1.46 15.20 28.66
N ILE A 158 -2.14 16.34 28.81
CA ILE A 158 -1.90 17.30 29.90
C ILE A 158 -2.13 16.61 31.25
N ARG A 159 -3.27 15.92 31.42
CA ARG A 159 -3.57 15.18 32.66
C ARG A 159 -2.50 14.11 32.96
N LYS A 160 -2.04 13.39 31.94
CA LYS A 160 -0.97 12.39 32.07
C LYS A 160 0.36 13.03 32.49
N ALA A 161 0.72 14.17 31.91
CA ALA A 161 1.93 14.91 32.26
C ALA A 161 1.87 15.46 33.69
N GLN A 162 0.72 16.02 34.09
CA GLN A 162 0.50 16.51 35.46
C GLN A 162 0.62 15.37 36.49
N ALA A 163 0.01 14.20 36.22
CA ALA A 163 0.12 13.03 37.09
C ALA A 163 1.58 12.56 37.21
N ALA A 164 2.32 12.49 36.10
CA ALA A 164 3.74 12.12 36.12
C ALA A 164 4.60 13.13 36.91
N ARG A 165 4.30 14.43 36.80
CA ARG A 165 4.99 15.47 37.59
C ARG A 165 4.70 15.33 39.08
N ARG A 166 3.43 15.11 39.47
CA ARG A 166 3.04 14.89 40.87
C ARG A 166 3.66 13.62 41.46
N GLY A 167 3.79 12.55 40.67
CA GLY A 167 4.43 11.30 41.11
C GLY A 167 5.96 11.35 41.21
N ARG A 168 6.61 12.35 40.60
CA ARG A 168 8.06 12.61 40.73
C ARG A 168 8.43 13.49 41.94
N ILE A 169 7.45 14.19 42.51
CA ILE A 169 7.60 14.95 43.75
C ILE A 169 7.10 14.03 44.87
N LYS A 170 7.89 13.02 45.18
CA LYS A 170 7.78 12.15 46.35
C LYS A 170 9.18 11.81 46.80
#